data_AF-U5W6K8-F1
#
_entry.id   AF-U5W6K8-F1
#
_cell.length_a   1.000
_cell.length_b   1.000
_cell.length_c   1.000
_cell.angle_alpha   90.00
_cell.angle_beta   90.00
_cell.angle_gamma   90.00
#
_symmetry.space_group_name_H-M   'P 1'
#
loop_
_entity.id
_entity.type
_entity.pdbx_description
1 polymer ?
#
loop_
_entity_poly.entity_id
_entity_poly.type
_entity_poly.pdbx_seq_one_letter_code
_entity_poly.pdbx_strand_id
1 'polypeptide(L)'
;MSTDDGRVHRKVGWAPVRHFTERSLLGLLVVVAVGLGFGLLLLLVRFRWSPLQGLDRSVADGLNGLVAPHEPLVKVLESISQLGGRPVMIWLVAVAVVLLLIRRRTRLAVYLVITGVGALLLDPSLKTLVGRLRPVVDVPVATAPGNSFPSGHALGSMVVYGGLLLVFLPAIAPKWRKPAIGLIAVIIAAVGFTRISLGVHFLSDVLAGWLLGAAWLGVTAYAFRVWRREVGRPVGPIQEGLEPEAAHDVTPAPDEEKVLPHPWTGAAELIVGWVLTFGVLYVIGWAVTNHTNGTWFGNADVGVNRWLQTFRTPALDDLSYGWSKAGDTHMILLVSLVFCPLVLALWRRWRPVLFVVLAMFGELSLFLSTAAAVGRPRPPVDQLDGQMPTSSFPSGHIAATMCLYVSIAVLTVPRVRAWWRWVFVALAVIMPAGVALSRMYRGMHHPTDVFGAGVLTACWITLLWFVLKPNADVEQGNRADAGELTENDADRDLTEAPVS
;
A
#
# COMPACT_ATOMS: atom_id res chain seq x y z
N MET A 1 -32.75 43.38 50.24
CA MET A 1 -31.33 43.58 49.83
C MET A 1 -30.71 42.19 49.84
N SER A 2 -30.70 41.51 48.68
CA SER A 2 -29.46 41.16 47.93
C SER A 2 -28.78 39.93 48.55
N THR A 3 -28.66 38.75 47.95
CA THR A 3 -28.40 38.37 46.54
C THR A 3 -28.90 36.95 46.23
N ASP A 4 -29.40 36.79 45.00
CA ASP A 4 -29.81 35.57 44.30
C ASP A 4 -28.59 34.78 43.79
N ASP A 5 -28.48 33.49 44.13
CA ASP A 5 -27.36 32.59 43.80
C ASP A 5 -27.59 31.92 42.43
N GLY A 6 -27.28 32.65 41.37
CA GLY A 6 -27.34 32.18 39.99
C GLY A 6 -26.15 31.30 39.60
N ARG A 7 -26.22 29.99 39.86
CA ARG A 7 -25.29 29.01 39.27
C ARG A 7 -25.51 28.86 37.77
N VAL A 8 -24.74 29.59 36.98
CA VAL A 8 -24.61 29.38 35.53
C VAL A 8 -23.74 28.14 35.27
N HIS A 9 -24.37 26.98 35.06
CA HIS A 9 -23.72 25.84 34.44
C HIS A 9 -23.40 26.15 32.98
N ARG A 10 -22.18 26.67 32.72
CA ARG A 10 -21.59 26.74 31.39
C ARG A 10 -21.49 25.33 30.80
N LYS A 11 -22.38 25.00 29.87
CA LYS A 11 -22.26 23.85 28.95
C LYS A 11 -21.04 24.05 28.04
N VAL A 12 -19.84 23.71 28.51
CA VAL A 12 -18.64 23.67 27.68
C VAL A 12 -18.47 22.26 27.11
N GLY A 13 -18.40 22.15 25.78
CA GLY A 13 -17.33 21.33 25.18
C GLY A 13 -17.66 20.06 24.38
N TRP A 14 -18.89 19.57 24.28
CA TRP A 14 -19.13 18.26 23.61
C TRP A 14 -19.59 18.33 22.14
N ALA A 15 -20.04 19.49 21.67
CA ALA A 15 -20.53 19.64 20.30
C ALA A 15 -19.44 19.47 19.21
N PRO A 16 -18.20 19.99 19.35
CA PRO A 16 -17.17 19.86 18.31
C PRO A 16 -16.69 18.41 18.13
N VAL A 17 -16.60 17.64 19.22
CA VAL A 17 -16.13 16.25 19.22
C VAL A 17 -17.16 15.31 18.57
N ARG A 18 -18.47 15.55 18.79
CA ARG A 18 -19.54 14.79 18.11
C ARG A 18 -19.56 15.01 16.60
N HIS A 19 -19.57 16.27 16.16
CA HIS A 19 -19.55 16.61 14.72
C HIS A 19 -18.28 16.11 14.02
N PHE A 20 -17.16 16.07 14.74
CA PHE A 20 -15.89 15.57 14.23
C PHE A 20 -15.88 14.03 14.08
N THR A 21 -16.42 13.32 15.07
CA THR A 21 -16.54 11.84 15.06
C THR A 21 -17.52 11.41 13.98
N GLU A 22 -18.67 12.07 13.89
CA GLU A 22 -19.71 11.81 12.87
C GLU A 22 -19.17 12.01 11.44
N ARG A 23 -18.46 13.10 11.15
CA ARG A 23 -17.87 13.35 9.81
C ARG A 23 -16.73 12.39 9.45
N SER A 24 -15.98 11.92 10.44
CA SER A 24 -14.89 10.95 10.22
C SER A 24 -15.44 9.53 10.03
N LEU A 25 -16.50 9.16 10.74
CA LEU A 25 -17.22 7.91 10.57
C LEU A 25 -17.95 7.85 9.22
N LEU A 26 -18.66 8.92 8.84
CA LEU A 26 -19.29 9.02 7.52
C LEU A 26 -18.28 8.87 6.39
N GLY A 27 -17.12 9.51 6.50
CA GLY A 27 -16.04 9.35 5.52
C GLY A 27 -15.54 7.90 5.42
N LEU A 28 -15.35 7.22 6.56
CA LEU A 28 -14.92 5.82 6.59
C LEU A 28 -16.00 4.88 6.02
N LEU A 29 -17.27 5.10 6.36
CA LEU A 29 -18.40 4.33 5.84
C LEU A 29 -18.51 4.43 4.31
N VAL A 30 -18.31 5.63 3.75
CA VAL A 30 -18.28 5.82 2.29
C VAL A 30 -17.14 5.04 1.65
N VAL A 31 -15.92 5.08 2.22
CA VAL A 31 -14.77 4.33 1.69
C VAL A 31 -15.02 2.82 1.75
N VAL A 32 -15.58 2.33 2.86
CA VAL A 32 -15.95 0.91 3.00
C VAL A 32 -17.03 0.52 2.01
N ALA A 33 -18.09 1.32 1.85
CA ALA A 33 -19.16 1.05 0.90
C ALA A 33 -18.65 1.02 -0.56
N VAL A 34 -17.78 1.95 -0.94
CA VAL A 34 -17.13 1.97 -2.26
C VAL A 34 -16.24 0.74 -2.46
N GLY A 35 -15.46 0.35 -1.43
CA GLY A 35 -14.64 -0.86 -1.46
C GLY A 35 -15.48 -2.14 -1.59
N LEU A 36 -16.60 -2.24 -0.88
CA LEU A 36 -17.56 -3.34 -0.99
C LEU A 36 -18.20 -3.40 -2.39
N GLY A 37 -18.56 -2.24 -2.96
CA GLY A 37 -19.07 -2.15 -4.33
C GLY A 37 -18.05 -2.64 -5.37
N PHE A 38 -16.78 -2.28 -5.20
CA PHE A 38 -15.69 -2.82 -6.02
C PHE A 38 -15.54 -4.33 -5.83
N GLY A 39 -15.56 -4.82 -4.59
CA GLY A 39 -15.47 -6.25 -4.28
C GLY A 39 -16.62 -7.05 -4.89
N LEU A 40 -17.84 -6.54 -4.85
CA LEU A 40 -19.00 -7.17 -5.48
C LEU A 40 -18.82 -7.25 -7.00
N LEU A 41 -18.45 -6.14 -7.67
CA LEU A 41 -18.20 -6.16 -9.11
C LEU A 41 -17.07 -7.12 -9.50
N LEU A 42 -15.99 -7.14 -8.72
CA LEU A 42 -14.88 -8.08 -8.90
C LEU A 42 -15.38 -9.53 -8.86
N LEU A 43 -16.21 -9.89 -7.88
CA LEU A 43 -16.78 -11.23 -7.75
C LEU A 43 -17.71 -11.55 -8.94
N LEU A 44 -18.60 -10.63 -9.32
CA LEU A 44 -19.52 -10.83 -10.45
C LEU A 44 -18.78 -11.06 -11.77
N VAL A 45 -17.71 -10.28 -12.01
CA VAL A 45 -16.85 -10.45 -13.19
C VAL A 45 -16.08 -11.77 -13.12
N ARG A 46 -15.52 -12.11 -11.94
CA ARG A 46 -14.72 -13.33 -11.75
C ARG A 46 -15.55 -14.59 -11.93
N PHE A 47 -16.77 -14.62 -11.39
CA PHE A 47 -17.70 -15.74 -11.50
C PHE A 47 -18.53 -15.73 -12.79
N ARG A 48 -18.23 -14.82 -13.72
CA ARG A 48 -18.83 -14.78 -15.05
C ARG A 48 -20.36 -14.70 -15.02
N TRP A 49 -20.93 -13.88 -14.12
CA TRP A 49 -22.37 -13.76 -13.96
C TRP A 49 -23.04 -13.28 -15.27
N SER A 50 -23.96 -14.08 -15.82
CA SER A 50 -24.47 -13.91 -17.18
C SER A 50 -25.17 -12.57 -17.45
N PRO A 51 -25.97 -11.98 -16.53
CA PRO A 51 -26.62 -10.69 -16.79
C PRO A 51 -25.60 -9.56 -16.94
N LEU A 52 -24.54 -9.55 -16.13
CA LEU A 52 -23.47 -8.56 -16.23
C LEU A 52 -22.68 -8.70 -17.52
N GLN A 53 -22.39 -9.93 -17.96
CA GLN A 53 -21.72 -10.15 -19.24
C GLN A 53 -22.56 -9.74 -20.44
N GLY A 54 -23.87 -10.01 -20.41
CA GLY A 54 -24.80 -9.58 -21.45
C GLY A 54 -24.85 -8.06 -21.57
N LEU A 55 -24.94 -7.36 -20.43
CA LEU A 55 -24.90 -5.89 -20.39
C LEU A 55 -23.56 -5.33 -20.87
N ASP A 56 -22.45 -5.90 -20.42
CA ASP A 56 -21.10 -5.46 -20.81
C ASP A 56 -20.90 -5.55 -22.32
N ARG A 57 -21.32 -6.66 -22.94
CA ARG A 57 -21.21 -6.87 -24.40
C ARG A 57 -22.15 -5.93 -25.15
N SER A 58 -23.43 -5.87 -24.79
CA SER A 58 -24.40 -5.03 -25.51
C SER A 58 -24.02 -3.54 -25.50
N VAL A 59 -23.49 -3.05 -24.38
CA VAL A 59 -23.01 -1.67 -24.25
C VAL A 59 -21.74 -1.45 -25.06
N ALA A 60 -20.77 -2.37 -25.00
CA ALA A 60 -19.52 -2.25 -25.75
C ALA A 60 -19.76 -2.30 -27.27
N ASP A 61 -20.54 -3.28 -27.74
CA ASP A 61 -20.84 -3.49 -29.16
C ASP A 61 -21.70 -2.35 -29.70
N GLY A 62 -22.71 -1.91 -28.95
CA GLY A 62 -23.57 -0.78 -29.34
C GLY A 62 -22.80 0.53 -29.47
N LEU A 63 -21.94 0.86 -28.49
CA LEU A 63 -21.15 2.10 -28.55
C LEU A 63 -20.03 2.02 -29.59
N ASN A 64 -19.39 0.86 -29.75
CA ASN A 64 -18.36 0.67 -30.77
C ASN A 64 -18.94 0.73 -32.18
N GLY A 65 -20.11 0.11 -32.42
CA GLY A 65 -20.80 0.17 -33.71
C GLY A 65 -21.22 1.57 -34.14
N LEU A 66 -21.52 2.46 -33.19
CA LEU A 66 -21.81 3.88 -33.48
C LEU A 66 -20.54 4.69 -33.81
N VAL A 67 -19.37 4.26 -33.33
CA VAL A 67 -18.12 5.05 -33.39
C VAL A 67 -17.20 4.57 -34.50
N ALA A 68 -17.05 3.25 -34.67
CA ALA A 68 -16.16 2.62 -35.64
C ALA A 68 -16.36 3.09 -37.10
N PRO A 69 -17.58 3.38 -37.58
CA PRO A 69 -17.78 3.89 -38.95
C PRO A 69 -17.28 5.33 -39.18
N HIS A 70 -17.03 6.10 -38.12
CA HIS A 70 -16.74 7.53 -38.20
C HIS A 70 -15.32 7.86 -37.74
N GLU A 71 -14.35 7.80 -38.66
CA GLU A 71 -12.93 8.08 -38.38
C GLU A 71 -12.66 9.40 -37.62
N PRO A 72 -13.35 10.54 -37.91
CA PRO A 72 -13.14 11.78 -37.14
C PRO A 72 -13.56 11.62 -35.67
N LEU A 73 -14.63 10.88 -35.40
CA LEU A 73 -15.13 10.63 -34.05
C LEU A 73 -14.17 9.75 -33.26
N VAL A 74 -13.58 8.73 -33.91
CA VAL A 74 -12.51 7.90 -33.33
C VAL A 74 -11.34 8.77 -32.90
N LYS A 75 -10.81 9.63 -33.78
CA LYS A 75 -9.67 10.52 -33.47
C LYS A 75 -9.96 11.47 -32.30
N VAL A 76 -11.17 12.00 -32.22
CA VAL A 76 -11.60 12.86 -31.09
C VAL A 76 -11.64 12.06 -29.79
N LEU A 77 -12.22 10.87 -29.80
CA LEU A 77 -12.29 10.00 -28.62
C LEU A 77 -10.90 9.50 -28.18
N GLU A 78 -10.01 9.20 -29.11
CA GLU A 78 -8.61 8.89 -28.81
C GLU A 78 -7.90 10.06 -28.16
N SER A 79 -8.08 11.27 -28.69
CA SER A 79 -7.51 12.50 -28.14
C SER A 79 -8.00 12.77 -26.71
N ILE A 80 -9.30 12.58 -26.45
CA ILE A 80 -9.85 12.69 -25.10
C ILE A 80 -9.32 11.54 -24.21
N SER A 81 -9.17 10.33 -24.74
CA SER A 81 -8.61 9.20 -24.00
C SER A 81 -7.16 9.44 -23.58
N GLN A 82 -6.38 10.26 -24.31
CA GLN A 82 -5.01 10.62 -23.90
C GLN A 82 -4.98 11.35 -22.55
N LEU A 83 -6.07 12.05 -22.18
CA LEU A 83 -6.18 12.65 -20.85
C LEU A 83 -6.11 11.59 -19.75
N GLY A 84 -6.61 10.36 -19.98
CA GLY A 84 -6.43 9.24 -19.03
C GLY A 84 -5.12 8.48 -19.17
N GLY A 85 -4.25 8.89 -20.11
CA GLY A 85 -3.01 8.21 -20.45
C GLY A 85 -1.91 8.42 -19.40
N ARG A 86 -1.06 7.40 -19.23
CA ARG A 86 0.06 7.45 -18.27
C ARG A 86 0.98 8.67 -18.44
N PRO A 87 1.38 9.08 -19.66
CA PRO A 87 2.26 10.24 -19.84
C PRO A 87 1.65 11.53 -19.28
N VAL A 88 0.38 11.80 -19.61
CA VAL A 88 -0.35 13.00 -19.15
C VAL A 88 -0.51 12.97 -17.63
N MET A 89 -0.88 11.82 -17.07
CA MET A 89 -1.02 11.63 -15.61
C MET A 89 0.28 11.91 -14.86
N ILE A 90 1.40 11.33 -15.32
CA ILE A 90 2.72 11.54 -14.70
C ILE A 90 3.12 13.01 -14.80
N TRP A 91 2.94 13.62 -15.97
CA TRP A 91 3.25 15.03 -16.18
C TRP A 91 2.44 15.95 -15.25
N LEU A 92 1.13 15.73 -15.12
CA LEU A 92 0.27 16.50 -14.21
C LEU A 92 0.69 16.37 -12.75
N VAL A 93 1.01 15.15 -12.28
CA VAL A 93 1.50 14.92 -10.92
C VAL A 93 2.86 15.60 -10.72
N ALA A 94 3.79 15.48 -11.67
CA ALA A 94 5.10 16.10 -11.60
C ALA A 94 5.00 17.63 -11.50
N VAL A 95 4.20 18.26 -12.36
CA VAL A 95 3.95 19.71 -12.31
C VAL A 95 3.33 20.12 -10.97
N ALA A 96 2.32 19.39 -10.50
CA ALA A 96 1.70 19.68 -9.20
C ALA A 96 2.69 19.54 -8.04
N VAL A 97 3.55 18.52 -8.05
CA VAL A 97 4.60 18.30 -7.06
C VAL A 97 5.59 19.47 -7.09
N VAL A 98 6.11 19.85 -8.26
CA VAL A 98 7.04 20.99 -8.40
C VAL A 98 6.39 22.27 -7.86
N LEU A 99 5.14 22.57 -8.24
CA LEU A 99 4.40 23.74 -7.73
C LEU A 99 4.26 23.71 -6.20
N LEU A 100 3.96 22.55 -5.62
CA LEU A 100 3.83 22.40 -4.17
C LEU A 100 5.18 22.53 -3.46
N LEU A 101 6.27 22.05 -4.06
CA LEU A 101 7.63 22.22 -3.54
C LEU A 101 8.06 23.69 -3.57
N ILE A 102 7.81 24.41 -4.68
CA ILE A 102 8.05 25.86 -4.78
C ILE A 102 7.26 26.62 -3.71
N ARG A 103 6.01 26.22 -3.47
CA ARG A 103 5.13 26.78 -2.41
C ARG A 103 5.49 26.30 -0.99
N ARG A 104 6.59 25.54 -0.81
CA ARG A 104 7.05 24.93 0.46
C ARG A 104 5.99 24.05 1.15
N ARG A 105 5.09 23.43 0.39
CA ARG A 105 4.04 22.52 0.87
C ARG A 105 4.43 21.04 0.69
N THR A 106 5.59 20.66 1.20
CA THR A 106 6.20 19.32 1.04
C THR A 106 5.25 18.17 1.43
N ARG A 107 4.48 18.32 2.52
CA ARG A 107 3.52 17.30 2.97
C ARG A 107 2.47 16.96 1.90
N LEU A 108 1.95 17.97 1.18
CA LEU A 108 0.96 17.76 0.11
C LEU A 108 1.61 17.13 -1.13
N ALA A 109 2.87 17.46 -1.40
CA ALA A 109 3.64 16.85 -2.49
C ALA A 109 3.86 15.34 -2.23
N VAL A 110 4.30 14.98 -1.03
CA VAL A 110 4.47 13.58 -0.61
C VAL A 110 3.16 12.80 -0.72
N TYR A 111 2.05 13.39 -0.26
CA TYR A 111 0.72 12.79 -0.43
C TYR A 111 0.40 12.47 -1.90
N LEU A 112 0.56 13.45 -2.81
CA LEU A 112 0.27 13.21 -4.24
C LEU A 112 1.16 12.14 -4.85
N VAL A 113 2.44 12.11 -4.49
CA VAL A 113 3.38 11.08 -4.98
C VAL A 113 2.96 9.70 -4.50
N ILE A 114 2.71 9.50 -3.20
CA ILE A 114 2.31 8.21 -2.64
C ILE A 114 0.99 7.74 -3.24
N THR A 115 0.01 8.64 -3.33
CA THR A 115 -1.30 8.34 -3.92
C THR A 115 -1.17 7.95 -5.39
N GLY A 116 -0.35 8.65 -6.18
CA GLY A 116 -0.13 8.36 -7.59
C GLY A 116 0.64 7.06 -7.82
N VAL A 117 1.73 6.83 -7.09
CA VAL A 117 2.50 5.58 -7.14
C VAL A 117 1.62 4.39 -6.76
N GLY A 118 0.77 4.53 -5.75
CA GLY A 118 -0.19 3.49 -5.39
C GLY A 118 -1.11 3.09 -6.55
N ALA A 119 -1.64 4.04 -7.32
CA ALA A 119 -2.44 3.72 -8.51
C ALA A 119 -1.64 3.01 -9.61
N LEU A 120 -0.37 3.39 -9.81
CA LEU A 120 0.53 2.72 -10.76
C LEU A 120 0.81 1.27 -10.38
N LEU A 121 0.74 0.92 -9.10
CA LEU A 121 0.95 -0.43 -8.60
C LEU A 121 -0.36 -1.24 -8.57
N LEU A 122 -1.48 -0.60 -8.22
CA LEU A 122 -2.79 -1.26 -8.18
C LEU A 122 -3.26 -1.73 -9.57
N ASP A 123 -3.01 -0.93 -10.62
CA ASP A 123 -3.39 -1.27 -12.01
C ASP A 123 -2.82 -2.61 -12.50
N PRO A 124 -1.48 -2.82 -12.55
CA PRO A 124 -0.91 -4.08 -13.00
C PRO A 124 -1.24 -5.24 -12.05
N SER A 125 -1.27 -5.00 -10.74
CA SER A 125 -1.51 -6.06 -9.75
C SER A 125 -2.93 -6.65 -9.82
N LEU A 126 -3.94 -5.84 -10.08
CA LEU A 126 -5.30 -6.34 -10.27
C LEU A 126 -5.54 -6.94 -11.65
N LYS A 127 -4.82 -6.44 -12.67
CA LYS A 127 -4.86 -7.06 -14.00
C LYS A 127 -4.33 -8.48 -13.98
N THR A 128 -3.22 -8.72 -13.28
CA THR A 128 -2.71 -10.09 -13.10
C THR A 128 -3.67 -10.96 -12.27
N LEU A 129 -4.49 -10.35 -11.40
CA LEU A 129 -5.44 -11.06 -10.54
C LEU A 129 -6.59 -11.65 -11.32
N VAL A 130 -7.24 -10.79 -12.09
CA VAL A 130 -8.52 -11.15 -12.70
C VAL A 130 -8.30 -11.96 -13.96
N GLY A 131 -7.25 -11.67 -14.73
CA GLY A 131 -6.96 -12.39 -15.98
C GLY A 131 -8.09 -12.26 -17.01
N ARG A 132 -8.88 -11.17 -16.96
CA ARG A 132 -10.02 -10.96 -17.86
C ARG A 132 -9.52 -10.60 -19.26
N LEU A 133 -9.97 -11.36 -20.26
CA LEU A 133 -9.75 -11.05 -21.67
C LEU A 133 -10.49 -9.76 -22.07
N ARG A 134 -9.92 -9.01 -23.00
CA ARG A 134 -10.52 -7.78 -23.54
C ARG A 134 -11.75 -8.06 -24.40
N PRO A 135 -12.64 -7.08 -24.62
CA PRO A 135 -13.70 -7.21 -25.60
C PRO A 135 -13.11 -7.57 -26.98
N VAL A 136 -13.73 -8.53 -27.66
CA VAL A 136 -13.48 -8.80 -29.09
C VAL A 136 -14.62 -8.12 -29.82
N VAL A 137 -14.34 -6.97 -30.42
CA VAL A 137 -15.29 -6.20 -31.24
C VAL A 137 -14.97 -6.41 -32.72
N ASP A 138 -15.98 -6.32 -33.59
CA ASP A 138 -15.85 -6.63 -35.02
C ASP A 138 -14.82 -5.76 -35.76
N VAL A 139 -14.60 -4.52 -35.28
CA VAL A 139 -13.58 -3.60 -35.83
C VAL A 139 -12.71 -3.06 -34.68
N PRO A 140 -11.54 -3.67 -34.41
CA PRO A 140 -10.62 -3.19 -33.39
C PRO A 140 -10.00 -1.84 -33.77
N VAL A 141 -10.52 -0.75 -33.19
CA VAL A 141 -10.03 0.62 -33.45
C VAL A 141 -8.82 1.02 -32.61
N ALA A 142 -8.55 0.32 -31.50
CA ALA A 142 -7.37 0.54 -30.66
C ALA A 142 -6.88 -0.77 -30.03
N THR A 143 -5.57 -1.03 -30.07
CA THR A 143 -4.95 -2.17 -29.40
C THR A 143 -4.23 -1.70 -28.14
N ALA A 144 -4.42 -2.42 -27.03
CA ALA A 144 -3.67 -2.15 -25.81
C ALA A 144 -3.24 -3.48 -25.17
N PRO A 145 -1.98 -3.59 -24.70
CA PRO A 145 -1.46 -4.84 -24.16
C PRO A 145 -2.09 -5.19 -22.80
N GLY A 146 -2.19 -6.49 -22.50
CA GLY A 146 -2.60 -7.01 -21.18
C GLY A 146 -4.12 -7.11 -20.93
N ASN A 147 -4.50 -7.44 -19.69
CA ASN A 147 -5.89 -7.75 -19.28
C ASN A 147 -6.80 -6.51 -19.22
N SER A 148 -8.11 -6.72 -19.31
CA SER A 148 -9.14 -5.66 -19.38
C SER A 148 -9.55 -5.07 -18.04
N PHE A 149 -9.61 -5.90 -16.99
CA PHE A 149 -10.13 -5.51 -15.67
C PHE A 149 -9.02 -5.24 -14.65
N PRO A 150 -9.06 -4.14 -13.89
CA PRO A 150 -9.89 -2.94 -14.09
C PRO A 150 -9.31 -2.01 -15.18
N SER A 151 -10.08 -1.01 -15.62
CA SER A 151 -9.59 0.00 -16.55
C SER A 151 -8.57 0.92 -15.89
N GLY A 152 -7.30 0.84 -16.35
CA GLY A 152 -6.21 1.68 -15.84
C GLY A 152 -6.38 3.17 -16.14
N HIS A 153 -7.04 3.54 -17.25
CA HIS A 153 -7.37 4.94 -17.55
C HIS A 153 -8.42 5.49 -16.59
N ALA A 154 -9.44 4.67 -16.24
CA ALA A 154 -10.48 5.05 -15.28
C ALA A 154 -9.93 5.14 -13.85
N LEU A 155 -9.09 4.18 -13.45
CA LEU A 155 -8.39 4.20 -12.17
C LEU A 155 -7.46 5.42 -12.05
N GLY A 156 -6.59 5.61 -13.05
CA GLY A 156 -5.62 6.70 -13.07
C GLY A 156 -6.30 8.07 -13.07
N SER A 157 -7.33 8.26 -13.90
CA SER A 157 -8.07 9.52 -13.94
C SER A 157 -8.77 9.83 -12.62
N MET A 158 -9.42 8.84 -11.99
CA MET A 158 -10.05 9.02 -10.69
C MET A 158 -9.02 9.42 -9.62
N VAL A 159 -7.89 8.71 -9.55
CA VAL A 159 -6.85 8.95 -8.53
C VAL A 159 -6.13 10.27 -8.73
N VAL A 160 -5.67 10.58 -9.94
CA VAL A 160 -4.86 11.78 -10.19
C VAL A 160 -5.74 13.02 -10.19
N TYR A 161 -6.81 13.07 -10.98
CA TYR A 161 -7.67 14.26 -11.01
C TYR A 161 -8.38 14.46 -9.67
N GLY A 162 -8.85 13.39 -9.03
CA GLY A 162 -9.42 13.45 -7.68
C GLY A 162 -8.39 13.88 -6.63
N GLY A 163 -7.16 13.37 -6.69
CA GLY A 163 -6.07 13.77 -5.80
C GLY A 163 -5.69 15.25 -5.95
N LEU A 164 -5.54 15.72 -7.20
CA LEU A 164 -5.30 17.12 -7.50
C LEU A 164 -6.44 18.01 -7.00
N LEU A 165 -7.70 17.61 -7.25
CA LEU A 165 -8.86 18.32 -6.72
C LEU A 165 -8.78 18.40 -5.20
N LEU A 166 -8.54 17.30 -4.48
CA LEU A 166 -8.45 17.31 -3.02
C LEU A 166 -7.34 18.23 -2.48
N VAL A 167 -6.21 18.33 -3.19
CA VAL A 167 -5.07 19.15 -2.79
C VAL A 167 -5.28 20.63 -3.09
N PHE A 168 -5.84 20.97 -4.25
CA PHE A 168 -5.99 22.36 -4.70
C PHE A 168 -7.36 22.98 -4.37
N LEU A 169 -8.39 22.19 -4.05
CA LEU A 169 -9.72 22.70 -3.68
C LEU A 169 -9.71 23.75 -2.55
N PRO A 170 -8.87 23.63 -1.49
CA PRO A 170 -8.75 24.67 -0.47
C PRO A 170 -8.20 26.00 -0.99
N ALA A 171 -7.40 25.98 -2.07
CA ALA A 171 -6.84 27.17 -2.71
C ALA A 171 -7.81 27.82 -3.70
N ILE A 172 -8.90 27.14 -4.08
CA ILE A 172 -9.93 27.67 -4.98
C ILE A 172 -10.91 28.54 -4.19
N ALA A 173 -11.20 29.73 -4.72
CA ALA A 173 -12.19 30.65 -4.14
C ALA A 173 -13.56 29.97 -3.97
N PRO A 174 -14.32 30.23 -2.90
CA PRO A 174 -15.54 29.49 -2.58
C PRO A 174 -16.56 29.39 -3.73
N LYS A 175 -16.72 30.46 -4.51
CA LYS A 175 -17.63 30.51 -5.68
C LYS A 175 -17.27 29.52 -6.80
N TRP A 176 -15.98 29.17 -6.93
CA TRP A 176 -15.46 28.30 -7.99
C TRP A 176 -15.32 26.84 -7.58
N ARG A 177 -15.59 26.49 -6.31
CA ARG A 177 -15.43 25.11 -5.81
C ARG A 177 -16.38 24.12 -6.48
N LYS A 178 -17.68 24.45 -6.57
CA LYS A 178 -18.68 23.57 -7.21
C LYS A 178 -18.42 23.39 -8.72
N PRO A 179 -18.14 24.46 -9.50
CA PRO A 179 -17.71 24.31 -10.89
C PRO A 179 -16.47 23.44 -11.07
N ALA A 180 -15.44 23.61 -10.22
CA ALA A 180 -14.22 22.81 -10.31
C ALA A 180 -14.48 21.32 -10.06
N ILE A 181 -15.33 20.99 -9.07
CA ILE A 181 -15.76 19.61 -8.81
C ILE A 181 -16.50 19.04 -10.02
N GLY A 182 -17.43 19.80 -10.59
CA GLY A 182 -18.18 19.40 -11.79
C GLY A 182 -17.27 19.15 -12.99
N LEU A 183 -16.31 20.04 -13.25
CA LEU A 183 -15.35 19.90 -14.35
C LEU A 183 -14.50 18.64 -14.20
N ILE A 184 -13.96 18.38 -13.02
CA ILE A 184 -13.16 17.17 -12.77
C ILE A 184 -14.01 15.91 -12.92
N ALA A 185 -15.26 15.92 -12.44
CA ALA A 185 -16.17 14.80 -12.61
C ALA A 185 -16.47 14.52 -14.10
N VAL A 186 -16.68 15.58 -14.89
CA VAL A 186 -16.89 15.48 -16.35
C VAL A 186 -15.66 14.89 -17.04
N ILE A 187 -14.45 15.33 -16.68
CA ILE A 187 -13.20 14.77 -17.26
C ILE A 187 -13.07 13.28 -16.94
N ILE A 188 -13.28 12.87 -15.69
CA ILE A 188 -13.20 11.46 -15.27
C ILE A 188 -14.25 10.61 -16.02
N ALA A 189 -15.48 11.13 -16.14
CA ALA A 189 -16.56 10.47 -16.88
C ALA A 189 -16.25 10.35 -18.38
N ALA A 190 -15.76 11.42 -19.01
CA ALA A 190 -15.38 11.44 -20.41
C ALA A 190 -14.25 10.45 -20.73
N VAL A 191 -13.21 10.40 -19.88
CA VAL A 191 -12.13 9.42 -20.01
C VAL A 191 -12.69 8.00 -19.93
N GLY A 192 -13.55 7.68 -18.96
CA GLY A 192 -14.14 6.35 -18.86
C GLY A 192 -15.01 6.00 -20.07
N PHE A 193 -15.84 6.94 -20.53
CA PHE A 193 -16.70 6.78 -21.70
C PHE A 193 -15.90 6.43 -22.95
N THR A 194 -14.79 7.16 -23.21
CA THR A 194 -13.94 6.88 -24.39
C THR A 194 -13.42 5.44 -24.42
N ARG A 195 -13.14 4.83 -23.26
CA ARG A 195 -12.64 3.45 -23.19
C ARG A 195 -13.68 2.40 -23.58
N ILE A 196 -14.95 2.69 -23.32
CA ILE A 196 -16.07 1.82 -23.72
C ILE A 196 -16.35 2.01 -25.22
N SER A 197 -16.43 3.26 -25.66
CA SER A 197 -16.68 3.62 -27.07
C SER A 197 -15.61 3.12 -28.04
N LEU A 198 -14.34 3.13 -27.63
CA LEU A 198 -13.23 2.59 -28.43
C LEU A 198 -13.15 1.05 -28.41
N GLY A 199 -14.07 0.36 -27.71
CA GLY A 199 -14.13 -1.11 -27.69
C GLY A 199 -13.01 -1.79 -26.91
N VAL A 200 -12.28 -1.05 -26.07
CA VAL A 200 -11.05 -1.53 -25.40
C VAL A 200 -11.27 -2.00 -23.96
N HIS A 201 -12.40 -1.63 -23.35
CA HIS A 201 -12.82 -2.03 -22.00
C HIS A 201 -14.35 -2.18 -21.93
N PHE A 202 -14.82 -3.07 -21.07
CA PHE A 202 -16.24 -3.19 -20.74
C PHE A 202 -16.69 -2.11 -19.75
N LEU A 203 -18.01 -1.87 -19.67
CA LEU A 203 -18.61 -0.94 -18.71
C LEU A 203 -18.20 -1.28 -17.27
N SER A 204 -18.26 -2.56 -16.89
CA SER A 204 -17.83 -3.02 -15.57
C SER A 204 -16.35 -2.76 -15.28
N ASP A 205 -15.46 -2.80 -16.28
CA ASP A 205 -14.03 -2.50 -16.10
C ASP A 205 -13.81 -1.02 -15.73
N VAL A 206 -14.60 -0.11 -16.31
CA VAL A 206 -14.57 1.32 -16.05
C VAL A 206 -15.13 1.64 -14.67
N LEU A 207 -16.30 1.07 -14.33
CA LEU A 207 -16.92 1.24 -13.01
C LEU A 207 -16.00 0.71 -11.90
N ALA A 208 -15.38 -0.46 -12.11
CA ALA A 208 -14.42 -1.02 -11.16
C ALA A 208 -13.18 -0.12 -11.01
N GLY A 209 -12.67 0.43 -12.11
CA GLY A 209 -11.55 1.39 -12.07
C GLY A 209 -11.89 2.64 -11.25
N TRP A 210 -13.09 3.22 -11.42
CA TRP A 210 -13.54 4.36 -10.64
C TRP A 210 -13.75 4.04 -9.16
N LEU A 211 -14.39 2.92 -8.83
CA LEU A 211 -14.63 2.51 -7.45
C LEU A 211 -13.32 2.22 -6.72
N LEU A 212 -12.40 1.50 -7.37
CA LEU A 212 -11.08 1.25 -6.81
C LEU A 212 -10.30 2.55 -6.61
N GLY A 213 -10.32 3.46 -7.59
CA GLY A 213 -9.65 4.75 -7.48
C GLY A 213 -10.23 5.62 -6.38
N ALA A 214 -11.55 5.61 -6.22
CA ALA A 214 -12.26 6.32 -5.14
C ALA A 214 -11.93 5.72 -3.77
N ALA A 215 -11.91 4.39 -3.64
CA ALA A 215 -11.49 3.71 -2.41
C ALA A 215 -10.04 4.04 -2.06
N TRP A 216 -9.12 3.96 -3.02
CA TRP A 216 -7.71 4.28 -2.83
C TRP A 216 -7.51 5.76 -2.44
N LEU A 217 -8.22 6.69 -3.09
CA LEU A 217 -8.20 8.09 -2.71
C LEU A 217 -8.78 8.32 -1.32
N GLY A 218 -9.87 7.65 -0.98
CA GLY A 218 -10.49 7.75 0.33
C GLY A 218 -9.56 7.24 1.44
N VAL A 219 -8.96 6.07 1.24
CA VAL A 219 -7.95 5.50 2.14
C VAL A 219 -6.77 6.43 2.24
N THR A 220 -6.18 6.87 1.13
CA THR A 220 -4.98 7.73 1.15
C THR A 220 -5.27 9.12 1.70
N ALA A 221 -6.47 9.70 1.49
CA ALA A 221 -6.85 11.00 2.03
C ALA A 221 -7.23 10.92 3.51
N TYR A 222 -7.87 9.81 3.94
CA TYR A 222 -7.97 9.50 5.36
C TYR A 222 -6.55 9.41 5.89
N ALA A 223 -5.71 8.55 5.28
CA ALA A 223 -4.23 8.39 5.33
C ALA A 223 -3.43 9.69 5.05
N PHE A 224 -4.13 10.80 4.85
CA PHE A 224 -3.70 12.19 4.87
C PHE A 224 -3.78 12.87 6.24
N ARG A 225 -5.00 12.82 6.74
CA ARG A 225 -5.54 13.62 7.83
C ARG A 225 -5.02 13.21 9.21
N VAL A 226 -4.92 11.92 9.53
CA VAL A 226 -4.34 11.48 10.82
C VAL A 226 -2.84 11.74 10.88
N TRP A 227 -2.06 11.52 9.82
CA TRP A 227 -0.64 11.91 9.79
C TRP A 227 -0.46 13.41 10.08
N ARG A 228 -1.32 14.26 9.51
CA ARG A 228 -1.31 15.70 9.85
C ARG A 228 -1.68 16.02 11.30
N ARG A 229 -2.39 15.14 12.01
CA ARG A 229 -2.74 15.31 13.43
C ARG A 229 -1.65 14.79 14.36
N GLU A 230 -1.06 13.65 14.04
CA GLU A 230 -0.01 13.02 14.86
C GLU A 230 1.29 13.83 14.90
N VAL A 231 1.63 14.54 13.82
CA VAL A 231 2.86 15.35 13.74
C VAL A 231 2.74 16.70 14.48
N GLY A 232 1.58 17.01 15.07
CA GLY A 232 1.32 18.28 15.75
C GLY A 232 1.29 19.48 14.80
N ARG A 233 0.59 20.55 15.19
CA ARG A 233 0.89 21.89 14.65
C ARG A 233 2.24 22.30 15.26
N PRO A 234 3.12 23.02 14.54
CA PRO A 234 4.24 23.68 15.19
C PRO A 234 3.67 24.49 16.36
N VAL A 235 4.08 24.17 17.57
CA VAL A 235 3.80 25.00 18.75
C VAL A 235 4.47 26.34 18.44
N GLY A 236 3.75 27.45 18.62
CA GLY A 236 4.37 28.78 18.54
C GLY A 236 5.57 28.85 19.51
N PRO A 237 6.47 29.81 19.35
CA PRO A 237 7.55 30.02 20.31
C PRO A 237 6.95 30.01 21.73
N ILE A 238 7.54 29.25 22.65
CA ILE A 238 7.05 29.04 24.04
C ILE A 238 6.87 30.36 24.80
N GLN A 239 7.42 31.45 24.26
CA GLN A 239 7.33 32.84 24.71
C GLN A 239 5.93 33.47 24.49
N GLU A 240 5.07 32.95 23.62
CA GLU A 240 3.71 33.48 23.43
C GLU A 240 2.82 33.10 24.63
N GLY A 241 2.61 34.05 25.53
CA GLY A 241 1.75 33.92 26.71
C GLY A 241 2.47 33.80 28.06
N LEU A 242 3.81 33.88 28.06
CA LEU A 242 4.61 34.02 29.29
C LEU A 242 4.71 35.49 29.71
N GLU A 243 4.74 35.74 31.01
CA GLU A 243 5.08 37.07 31.54
C GLU A 243 6.55 37.42 31.19
N PRO A 244 6.88 38.69 30.93
CA PRO A 244 8.20 39.09 30.40
C PRO A 244 9.38 38.59 31.24
N GLU A 245 9.24 38.56 32.57
CA GLU A 245 10.23 38.00 33.49
C GLU A 245 10.49 36.49 33.30
N ALA A 246 9.45 35.69 33.07
CA ALA A 246 9.55 34.23 32.94
C ALA A 246 10.16 33.77 31.59
N ALA A 247 10.21 34.65 30.59
CA ALA A 247 10.80 34.35 29.28
C ALA A 247 12.33 34.24 29.32
N HIS A 248 12.99 34.84 30.33
CA HIS A 248 14.44 34.84 30.49
C HIS A 248 14.98 33.57 31.17
N ASP A 249 14.14 32.82 31.88
CA ASP A 249 14.53 31.60 32.59
C ASP A 249 14.37 30.32 31.75
N VAL A 250 13.81 30.42 30.54
CA VAL A 250 13.63 29.28 29.63
C VAL A 250 14.87 29.12 28.75
N THR A 251 15.84 28.32 29.21
CA THR A 251 16.92 27.86 28.34
C THR A 251 16.44 26.68 27.48
N PRO A 252 16.59 26.72 26.14
CA PRO A 252 16.35 25.55 25.31
C PRO A 252 17.19 24.38 25.83
N ALA A 253 16.58 23.21 26.00
CA ALA A 253 17.35 21.99 26.25
C ALA A 253 18.37 21.83 25.10
N PRO A 254 19.63 21.46 25.39
CA PRO A 254 20.64 21.30 24.35
C PRO A 254 20.12 20.32 23.30
N ASP A 255 20.15 20.73 22.03
CA ASP A 255 19.70 19.93 20.90
C ASP A 255 20.46 18.59 20.91
N GLU A 256 19.77 17.48 21.16
CA GLU A 256 20.29 16.16 20.84
C GLU A 256 20.51 16.12 19.32
N GLU A 257 21.79 16.07 18.94
CA GLU A 257 22.33 16.06 17.59
C GLU A 257 21.41 15.36 16.56
N LYS A 258 20.76 16.15 15.72
CA LYS A 258 20.35 15.70 14.38
C LYS A 258 20.90 16.68 13.36
N VAL A 259 22.01 16.28 12.75
CA VAL A 259 22.80 17.01 11.74
C VAL A 259 22.01 17.33 10.46
N LEU A 260 20.75 16.90 10.33
CA LEU A 260 19.89 17.21 9.17
C LEU A 260 18.46 17.59 9.59
N PRO A 261 17.85 18.59 8.91
CA PRO A 261 16.46 18.99 9.17
C PRO A 261 15.47 17.84 8.93
N HIS A 262 14.51 17.78 9.85
CA HIS A 262 13.64 16.66 10.25
C HIS A 262 12.70 15.98 9.19
N PRO A 263 12.39 16.49 7.98
CA PRO A 263 11.46 15.75 7.09
C PRO A 263 12.11 14.76 6.09
N TRP A 264 13.42 14.85 5.81
CA TRP A 264 14.04 14.07 4.72
C TRP A 264 15.01 12.98 5.19
N THR A 265 15.41 12.98 6.45
CA THR A 265 16.34 11.98 7.03
C THR A 265 15.80 10.56 6.86
N GLY A 266 14.55 10.32 7.25
CA GLY A 266 13.93 9.01 7.06
C GLY A 266 13.81 8.59 5.59
N ALA A 267 13.57 9.52 4.67
CA ALA A 267 13.53 9.21 3.25
C ALA A 267 14.93 8.85 2.70
N ALA A 268 15.95 9.59 3.11
CA ALA A 268 17.34 9.30 2.75
C ALA A 268 17.82 7.96 3.32
N GLU A 269 17.51 7.66 4.57
CA GLU A 269 17.80 6.37 5.23
C GLU A 269 17.14 5.20 4.49
N LEU A 270 15.88 5.36 4.06
CA LEU A 270 15.19 4.34 3.28
C LEU A 270 15.82 4.14 1.90
N ILE A 271 16.23 5.22 1.21
CA ILE A 271 16.90 5.12 -0.09
C ILE A 271 18.27 4.44 0.06
N VAL A 272 19.07 4.87 1.03
CA VAL A 272 20.38 4.27 1.31
C VAL A 272 20.23 2.80 1.68
N GLY A 273 19.31 2.47 2.59
CA GLY A 273 19.07 1.09 2.97
C GLY A 273 18.51 0.23 1.83
N TRP A 274 17.71 0.82 0.93
CA TRP A 274 17.28 0.15 -0.31
C TRP A 274 18.48 -0.18 -1.20
N VAL A 275 19.37 0.79 -1.44
CA VAL A 275 20.59 0.60 -2.27
C VAL A 275 21.51 -0.45 -1.66
N LEU A 276 21.70 -0.43 -0.34
CA LEU A 276 22.51 -1.42 0.38
C LEU A 276 21.89 -2.82 0.30
N THR A 277 20.58 -2.93 0.51
CA THR A 277 19.86 -4.21 0.42
C THR A 277 19.94 -4.77 -1.01
N PHE A 278 19.71 -3.92 -2.01
CA PHE A 278 19.88 -4.29 -3.42
C PHE A 278 21.32 -4.74 -3.72
N GLY A 279 22.33 -4.01 -3.23
CA GLY A 279 23.74 -4.35 -3.42
C GLY A 279 24.09 -5.73 -2.84
N VAL A 280 23.64 -6.02 -1.61
CA VAL A 280 23.82 -7.33 -0.97
C VAL A 280 23.15 -8.43 -1.79
N LEU A 281 21.89 -8.22 -2.19
CA LEU A 281 21.15 -9.20 -2.99
C LEU A 281 21.79 -9.41 -4.38
N TYR A 282 22.27 -8.36 -5.01
CA TYR A 282 22.97 -8.44 -6.29
C TYR A 282 24.26 -9.24 -6.18
N VAL A 283 25.09 -8.97 -5.16
CA VAL A 283 26.34 -9.71 -4.93
C VAL A 283 26.06 -11.19 -4.69
N ILE A 284 25.09 -11.53 -3.83
CA ILE A 284 24.70 -12.92 -3.56
C ILE A 284 24.17 -13.57 -4.84
N GLY A 285 23.23 -12.93 -5.52
CA GLY A 285 22.60 -13.47 -6.73
C GLY A 285 23.61 -13.67 -7.86
N TRP A 286 24.53 -12.72 -8.06
CA TRP A 286 25.61 -12.81 -9.04
C TRP A 286 26.59 -13.94 -8.71
N ALA A 287 26.97 -14.07 -7.44
CA ALA A 287 27.85 -15.16 -6.98
C ALA A 287 27.18 -16.53 -7.18
N VAL A 288 25.92 -16.68 -6.75
CA VAL A 288 25.16 -17.92 -6.92
C VAL A 288 24.98 -18.24 -8.40
N THR A 289 24.73 -17.25 -9.27
CA THR A 289 24.49 -17.49 -10.70
C THR A 289 25.76 -17.87 -11.46
N ASN A 290 26.87 -17.20 -11.18
CA ASN A 290 28.08 -17.32 -12.01
C ASN A 290 29.16 -18.25 -11.43
N HIS A 291 29.20 -18.44 -10.10
CA HIS A 291 30.31 -19.14 -9.44
C HIS A 291 29.94 -20.51 -8.89
N THR A 292 28.65 -20.89 -8.91
CA THR A 292 28.23 -22.18 -8.31
C THR A 292 28.06 -23.30 -9.33
N ASN A 293 28.05 -22.99 -10.63
CA ASN A 293 27.91 -24.00 -11.69
C ASN A 293 29.07 -25.01 -11.64
N GLY A 294 28.74 -26.30 -11.60
CA GLY A 294 29.73 -27.39 -11.51
C GLY A 294 30.35 -27.60 -10.12
N THR A 295 30.02 -26.77 -9.13
CA THR A 295 30.46 -26.95 -7.74
C THR A 295 29.52 -27.90 -6.99
N TRP A 296 29.98 -28.44 -5.85
CA TRP A 296 29.11 -29.20 -4.94
C TRP A 296 27.88 -28.39 -4.51
N PHE A 297 28.05 -27.09 -4.27
CA PHE A 297 26.97 -26.20 -3.85
C PHE A 297 25.89 -26.03 -4.94
N GLY A 298 26.29 -25.77 -6.19
CA GLY A 298 25.34 -25.70 -7.30
C GLY A 298 24.63 -27.02 -7.56
N ASN A 299 25.35 -28.15 -7.41
CA ASN A 299 24.75 -29.47 -7.52
C ASN A 299 23.74 -29.76 -6.40
N ALA A 300 23.99 -29.32 -5.17
CA ALA A 300 23.04 -29.44 -4.06
C ALA A 300 21.79 -28.58 -4.30
N ASP A 301 21.96 -27.35 -4.80
CA ASP A 301 20.87 -26.40 -5.07
C ASP A 301 19.88 -26.93 -6.13
N VAL A 302 20.40 -27.56 -7.18
CA VAL A 302 19.59 -28.29 -8.18
C VAL A 302 19.12 -29.64 -7.65
N GLY A 303 19.93 -30.33 -6.84
CA GLY A 303 19.64 -31.64 -6.27
C GLY A 303 18.41 -31.65 -5.39
N VAL A 304 18.22 -30.61 -4.56
CA VAL A 304 17.01 -30.45 -3.74
C VAL A 304 15.75 -30.37 -4.62
N ASN A 305 15.81 -29.60 -5.72
CA ASN A 305 14.68 -29.52 -6.65
C ASN A 305 14.37 -30.87 -7.29
N ARG A 306 15.38 -31.58 -7.79
CA ARG A 306 15.21 -32.93 -8.36
C ARG A 306 14.65 -33.93 -7.35
N TRP A 307 15.12 -33.88 -6.12
CA TRP A 307 14.60 -34.70 -5.03
C TRP A 307 13.13 -34.39 -4.74
N LEU A 308 12.74 -33.12 -4.70
CA LEU A 308 11.32 -32.76 -4.52
C LEU A 308 10.42 -33.28 -5.65
N GLN A 309 10.94 -33.39 -6.87
CA GLN A 309 10.17 -33.95 -7.98
C GLN A 309 9.81 -35.42 -7.80
N THR A 310 10.58 -36.20 -7.04
CA THR A 310 10.29 -37.63 -6.82
C THR A 310 9.04 -37.85 -5.98
N PHE A 311 8.55 -36.80 -5.30
CA PHE A 311 7.32 -36.83 -4.52
C PHE A 311 6.09 -36.39 -5.33
N ARG A 312 6.22 -36.20 -6.64
CA ARG A 312 5.12 -35.68 -7.45
C ARG A 312 3.95 -36.64 -7.57
N THR A 313 2.77 -36.17 -7.16
CA THR A 313 1.49 -36.87 -7.31
C THR A 313 0.40 -35.83 -7.58
N PRO A 314 -0.71 -36.17 -8.27
CA PRO A 314 -1.79 -35.21 -8.55
C PRO A 314 -2.30 -34.50 -7.28
N ALA A 315 -2.43 -35.23 -6.16
CA ALA A 315 -2.86 -34.66 -4.89
C ALA A 315 -1.86 -33.64 -4.30
N LEU A 316 -0.56 -33.93 -4.38
CA LEU A 316 0.48 -33.00 -3.92
C LEU A 316 0.68 -31.84 -4.89
N ASP A 317 0.40 -32.03 -6.17
CA ASP A 317 0.41 -30.97 -7.18
C ASP A 317 -0.72 -29.96 -6.92
N ASP A 318 -1.92 -30.41 -6.57
CA ASP A 318 -3.04 -29.55 -6.18
C ASP A 318 -2.77 -28.84 -4.84
N LEU A 319 -2.26 -29.57 -3.85
CA LEU A 319 -1.89 -28.98 -2.55
C LEU A 319 -0.79 -27.92 -2.69
N SER A 320 0.26 -28.22 -3.47
CA SER A 320 1.34 -27.26 -3.73
C SER A 320 0.82 -26.05 -4.51
N TYR A 321 -0.13 -26.23 -5.43
CA TYR A 321 -0.77 -25.11 -6.12
C TYR A 321 -1.51 -24.19 -5.13
N GLY A 322 -2.26 -24.76 -4.18
CA GLY A 322 -2.93 -24.01 -3.12
C GLY A 322 -1.96 -23.16 -2.30
N TRP A 323 -0.87 -23.76 -1.82
CA TRP A 323 0.20 -23.04 -1.12
C TRP A 323 0.85 -21.97 -1.99
N SER A 324 1.12 -22.25 -3.26
CA SER A 324 1.69 -21.27 -4.19
C SER A 324 0.75 -20.08 -4.39
N LYS A 325 -0.56 -20.31 -4.43
CA LYS A 325 -1.57 -19.25 -4.57
C LYS A 325 -1.73 -18.43 -3.31
N ALA A 326 -1.55 -19.03 -2.13
CA ALA A 326 -1.55 -18.32 -0.86
C ALA A 326 -0.43 -17.26 -0.77
N GLY A 327 0.71 -17.50 -1.42
CA GLY A 327 1.83 -16.55 -1.52
C GLY A 327 1.87 -15.73 -2.81
N ASP A 328 0.82 -15.75 -3.63
CA ASP A 328 0.75 -14.91 -4.82
C ASP A 328 0.35 -13.47 -4.47
N THR A 329 0.68 -12.53 -5.35
CA THR A 329 0.46 -11.09 -5.18
C THR A 329 -0.98 -10.76 -4.76
N HIS A 330 -1.96 -11.51 -5.22
CA HIS A 330 -3.38 -11.29 -4.98
C HIS A 330 -3.79 -11.62 -3.55
N MET A 331 -3.31 -12.74 -3.01
CA MET A 331 -3.57 -13.08 -1.62
C MET A 331 -2.86 -12.13 -0.68
N ILE A 332 -1.63 -11.74 -1.01
CA ILE A 332 -0.84 -10.78 -0.23
C ILE A 332 -1.53 -9.40 -0.20
N LEU A 333 -2.03 -8.93 -1.35
CA LEU A 333 -2.80 -7.69 -1.43
C LEU A 333 -4.13 -7.79 -0.68
N LEU A 334 -4.85 -8.91 -0.78
CA LEU A 334 -6.10 -9.13 -0.05
C LEU A 334 -5.87 -9.06 1.46
N VAL A 335 -4.87 -9.79 1.97
CA VAL A 335 -4.52 -9.79 3.40
C VAL A 335 -4.11 -8.38 3.84
N SER A 336 -3.31 -7.67 3.04
CA SER A 336 -2.91 -6.29 3.34
C SER A 336 -4.10 -5.32 3.35
N LEU A 337 -5.03 -5.45 2.39
CA LEU A 337 -6.24 -4.63 2.28
C LEU A 337 -7.25 -4.89 3.40
N VAL A 338 -7.21 -6.06 4.04
CA VAL A 338 -8.01 -6.36 5.23
C VAL A 338 -7.28 -5.90 6.49
N PHE A 339 -6.01 -6.23 6.63
CA PHE A 339 -5.21 -5.95 7.83
C PHE A 339 -5.02 -4.45 8.06
N CYS A 340 -4.66 -3.68 7.02
CA CYS A 340 -4.38 -2.25 7.18
C CYS A 340 -5.61 -1.44 7.65
N PRO A 341 -6.82 -1.58 7.06
CA PRO A 341 -8.02 -0.93 7.59
C PRO A 341 -8.40 -1.41 9.00
N LEU A 342 -8.24 -2.69 9.33
CA LEU A 342 -8.47 -3.19 10.69
C LEU A 342 -7.54 -2.53 11.69
N VAL A 343 -6.25 -2.41 11.37
CA VAL A 343 -5.26 -1.69 12.19
C VAL A 343 -5.64 -0.23 12.36
N LEU A 344 -6.06 0.45 11.28
CA LEU A 344 -6.56 1.83 11.35
C LEU A 344 -7.82 1.96 12.20
N ALA A 345 -8.75 1.01 12.10
CA ALA A 345 -10.01 1.05 12.84
C ALA A 345 -9.81 0.76 14.33
N LEU A 346 -8.99 -0.25 14.66
CA LEU A 346 -8.78 -0.75 16.01
C LEU A 346 -7.77 0.11 16.78
N TRP A 347 -6.61 0.39 16.18
CA TRP A 347 -5.51 1.09 16.87
C TRP A 347 -5.52 2.59 16.61
N ARG A 348 -6.21 3.05 15.55
CA ARG A 348 -6.29 4.47 15.16
C ARG A 348 -4.92 5.11 14.92
N ARG A 349 -3.91 4.29 14.59
CA ARG A 349 -2.52 4.67 14.32
C ARG A 349 -2.11 4.32 12.90
N TRP A 350 -1.25 5.14 12.32
CA TRP A 350 -0.88 5.00 10.91
C TRP A 350 0.52 4.53 10.65
N ARG A 351 1.42 4.69 11.61
CA ARG A 351 2.78 4.15 11.50
C ARG A 351 2.77 2.65 11.19
N PRO A 352 1.91 1.81 11.79
CA PRO A 352 1.75 0.41 11.40
C PRO A 352 1.33 0.20 9.93
N VAL A 353 0.39 1.01 9.42
CA VAL A 353 -0.06 0.90 8.03
C VAL A 353 1.00 1.37 7.06
N LEU A 354 1.67 2.47 7.37
CA LEU A 354 2.80 2.98 6.60
C LEU A 354 3.94 1.95 6.56
N PHE A 355 4.18 1.24 7.67
CA PHE A 355 5.16 0.15 7.76
C PHE A 355 4.83 -0.98 6.79
N VAL A 356 3.59 -1.50 6.78
CA VAL A 356 3.17 -2.56 5.85
C VAL A 356 3.25 -2.08 4.39
N VAL A 357 2.80 -0.86 4.10
CA VAL A 357 2.83 -0.31 2.74
C VAL A 357 4.27 -0.17 2.23
N LEU A 358 5.18 0.37 3.04
CA LEU A 358 6.59 0.52 2.68
C LEU A 358 7.32 -0.83 2.65
N ALA A 359 6.92 -1.80 3.48
CA ALA A 359 7.42 -3.18 3.40
C ALA A 359 7.08 -3.80 2.05
N MET A 360 5.82 -3.73 1.62
CA MET A 360 5.38 -4.29 0.34
C MET A 360 5.96 -3.54 -0.87
N PHE A 361 6.05 -2.21 -0.79
CA PHE A 361 6.64 -1.41 -1.87
C PHE A 361 8.14 -1.68 -2.04
N GLY A 362 8.88 -1.69 -0.93
CA GLY A 362 10.31 -1.96 -0.95
C GLY A 362 10.61 -3.40 -1.36
N GLU A 363 9.82 -4.38 -0.91
CA GLU A 363 9.94 -5.76 -1.37
C GLU A 363 9.78 -5.87 -2.89
N LEU A 364 8.67 -5.36 -3.43
CA LEU A 364 8.40 -5.45 -4.87
C LEU A 364 9.50 -4.77 -5.70
N SER A 365 9.95 -3.59 -5.28
CA SER A 365 11.00 -2.85 -5.98
C SER A 365 12.37 -3.52 -5.88
N LEU A 366 12.77 -4.02 -4.71
CA LEU A 366 14.01 -4.77 -4.51
C LEU A 366 14.00 -6.08 -5.29
N PHE A 367 12.89 -6.82 -5.24
CA PHE A 367 12.70 -8.05 -6.00
C PHE A 367 12.84 -7.81 -7.51
N LEU A 368 12.05 -6.89 -8.09
CA LEU A 368 12.08 -6.66 -9.52
C LEU A 368 13.45 -6.16 -10.00
N SER A 369 14.06 -5.25 -9.24
CA SER A 369 15.38 -4.72 -9.59
C SER A 369 16.45 -5.81 -9.52
N THR A 370 16.46 -6.61 -8.46
CA THR A 370 17.43 -7.70 -8.30
C THR A 370 17.22 -8.79 -9.34
N ALA A 371 15.97 -9.20 -9.58
CA ALA A 371 15.63 -10.20 -10.58
C ALA A 371 16.10 -9.77 -11.98
N ALA A 372 15.87 -8.51 -12.36
CA ALA A 372 16.34 -7.96 -13.62
C ALA A 372 17.87 -7.87 -13.70
N ALA A 373 18.54 -7.49 -12.61
CA ALA A 373 19.99 -7.29 -12.58
C ALA A 373 20.78 -8.60 -12.55
N VAL A 374 20.30 -9.62 -11.83
CA VAL A 374 20.98 -10.91 -11.66
C VAL A 374 20.70 -11.84 -12.84
N GLY A 375 19.47 -11.85 -13.37
CA GLY A 375 19.12 -12.67 -14.54
C GLY A 375 19.23 -14.19 -14.33
N ARG A 376 19.10 -14.67 -13.09
CA ARG A 376 19.32 -16.09 -12.77
C ARG A 376 18.30 -17.02 -13.46
N PRO A 377 18.75 -18.11 -14.11
CA PRO A 377 17.84 -19.09 -14.69
C PRO A 377 17.09 -19.90 -13.62
N ARG A 378 15.88 -20.36 -13.98
CA ARG A 378 15.06 -21.26 -13.16
C ARG A 378 15.73 -22.65 -13.06
N PRO A 379 15.37 -23.48 -12.06
CA PRO A 379 15.88 -24.84 -11.97
C PRO A 379 15.63 -25.65 -13.26
N PRO A 380 16.60 -26.46 -13.72
CA PRO A 380 16.48 -27.26 -14.94
C PRO A 380 15.66 -28.53 -14.70
N VAL A 381 14.41 -28.34 -14.28
CA VAL A 381 13.46 -29.38 -13.92
C VAL A 381 12.06 -28.99 -14.42
N ASP A 382 11.15 -29.96 -14.59
CA ASP A 382 9.80 -29.69 -15.08
C ASP A 382 9.05 -28.65 -14.22
N GLN A 383 8.62 -27.56 -14.86
CA GLN A 383 7.95 -26.42 -14.22
C GLN A 383 6.43 -26.56 -14.33
N LEU A 384 5.74 -26.71 -13.21
CA LEU A 384 4.29 -26.92 -13.18
C LEU A 384 3.47 -25.65 -13.43
N ASP A 385 4.09 -24.47 -13.35
CA ASP A 385 3.42 -23.17 -13.54
C ASP A 385 3.72 -22.50 -14.90
N GLY A 386 4.43 -23.20 -15.79
CA GLY A 386 4.85 -22.67 -17.08
C GLY A 386 5.92 -21.58 -16.99
N GLN A 387 6.12 -20.83 -18.08
CA GLN A 387 7.15 -19.80 -18.16
C GLN A 387 6.67 -18.50 -17.50
N MET A 388 7.42 -18.04 -16.50
CA MET A 388 7.21 -16.75 -15.86
C MET A 388 8.08 -15.66 -16.49
N PRO A 389 7.63 -14.39 -16.51
CA PRO A 389 8.34 -13.27 -17.13
C PRO A 389 9.58 -12.80 -16.34
N THR A 390 9.78 -13.27 -15.11
CA THR A 390 10.87 -12.87 -14.22
C THR A 390 11.84 -14.02 -13.95
N SER A 391 13.10 -13.66 -13.67
CA SER A 391 14.16 -14.59 -13.28
C SER A 391 13.89 -15.25 -11.92
N SER A 392 14.73 -16.22 -11.54
CA SER A 392 14.51 -17.05 -10.34
C SER A 392 14.92 -16.35 -9.03
N PHE A 393 15.95 -15.51 -9.04
CA PHE A 393 16.52 -14.93 -7.82
C PHE A 393 16.22 -13.43 -7.64
N PRO A 394 15.82 -12.98 -6.44
CA PRO A 394 15.25 -13.76 -5.35
C PRO A 394 13.78 -14.12 -5.66
N SER A 395 13.19 -15.02 -4.89
CA SER A 395 11.78 -15.40 -5.12
C SER A 395 10.80 -14.34 -4.61
N GLY A 396 10.10 -13.64 -5.52
CA GLY A 396 9.10 -12.63 -5.14
C GLY A 396 7.90 -13.16 -4.36
N HIS A 397 7.37 -14.36 -4.67
CA HIS A 397 6.25 -14.94 -3.90
C HIS A 397 6.66 -15.21 -2.44
N ILE A 398 7.88 -15.73 -2.26
CA ILE A 398 8.42 -16.03 -0.93
C ILE A 398 8.74 -14.74 -0.19
N ALA A 399 9.44 -13.79 -0.83
CA ALA A 399 9.83 -12.51 -0.24
C ALA A 399 8.61 -11.69 0.18
N ALA A 400 7.60 -11.58 -0.69
CA ALA A 400 6.36 -10.87 -0.37
C ALA A 400 5.60 -11.54 0.79
N THR A 401 5.53 -12.88 0.82
CA THR A 401 4.92 -13.62 1.93
C THR A 401 5.68 -13.39 3.24
N MET A 402 7.01 -13.51 3.22
CA MET A 402 7.87 -13.24 4.38
C MET A 402 7.69 -11.81 4.88
N CYS A 403 7.83 -10.82 4.01
CA CYS A 403 7.67 -9.41 4.37
C CYS A 403 6.30 -9.13 4.98
N LEU A 404 5.21 -9.69 4.44
CA LEU A 404 3.86 -9.44 4.94
C LEU A 404 3.65 -10.07 6.32
N TYR A 405 3.89 -11.37 6.46
CA TYR A 405 3.57 -12.07 7.70
C TYR A 405 4.54 -11.72 8.84
N VAL A 406 5.83 -11.45 8.54
CA VAL A 406 6.77 -10.89 9.52
C VAL A 406 6.32 -9.49 9.93
N SER A 407 5.87 -8.63 9.00
CA SER A 407 5.34 -7.32 9.35
C SER A 407 4.13 -7.42 10.27
N ILE A 408 3.19 -8.30 9.96
CA ILE A 408 2.01 -8.54 10.81
C ILE A 408 2.47 -8.97 12.20
N ALA A 409 3.38 -9.93 12.32
CA ALA A 409 3.89 -10.40 13.62
C ALA A 409 4.60 -9.29 14.41
N VAL A 410 5.49 -8.52 13.77
CA VAL A 410 6.17 -7.37 14.41
C VAL A 410 5.17 -6.35 14.96
N LEU A 411 4.06 -6.13 14.27
CA LEU A 411 3.03 -5.16 14.67
C LEU A 411 2.08 -5.70 15.75
N THR A 412 1.71 -6.97 15.70
CA THR A 412 0.69 -7.56 16.58
C THR A 412 1.27 -8.13 17.88
N VAL A 413 2.47 -8.71 17.87
CA VAL A 413 3.04 -9.38 19.05
C VAL A 413 3.12 -8.46 20.28
N PRO A 414 3.54 -7.19 20.17
CA PRO A 414 3.56 -6.29 21.33
C PRO A 414 2.17 -5.86 21.82
N ARG A 415 1.11 -6.06 21.03
CA ARG A 415 -0.26 -5.58 21.32
C ARG A 415 -1.22 -6.69 21.74
N VAL A 416 -0.83 -7.95 21.62
CA VAL A 416 -1.69 -9.11 21.87
C VAL A 416 -1.21 -9.85 23.13
N ARG A 417 -2.13 -10.09 24.07
CA ARG A 417 -1.84 -10.76 25.35
C ARG A 417 -1.66 -12.29 25.21
N ALA A 418 -0.90 -12.85 26.15
CA ALA A 418 -0.76 -14.28 26.45
C ALA A 418 -0.41 -15.16 25.23
N TRP A 419 -1.21 -16.19 24.94
CA TRP A 419 -0.87 -17.25 23.99
C TRP A 419 -1.20 -16.89 22.53
N TRP A 420 -2.14 -15.96 22.29
CA TRP A 420 -2.58 -15.57 20.95
C TRP A 420 -1.48 -14.92 20.11
N ARG A 421 -0.46 -14.30 20.74
CA ARG A 421 0.70 -13.75 20.02
C ARG A 421 1.45 -14.83 19.22
N TRP A 422 1.46 -16.07 19.73
CA TRP A 422 2.11 -17.19 19.07
C TRP A 422 1.41 -17.61 17.79
N VAL A 423 0.11 -17.31 17.61
CA VAL A 423 -0.57 -17.55 16.33
C VAL A 423 0.07 -16.70 15.23
N PHE A 424 0.36 -15.43 15.50
CA PHE A 424 0.99 -14.54 14.51
C PHE A 424 2.44 -14.94 14.22
N VAL A 425 3.18 -15.36 15.25
CA VAL A 425 4.54 -15.90 15.08
C VAL A 425 4.52 -17.19 14.26
N ALA A 426 3.60 -18.11 14.56
CA ALA A 426 3.44 -19.35 13.81
C ALA A 426 3.08 -19.08 12.35
N LEU A 427 2.16 -18.13 12.08
CA LEU A 427 1.83 -17.74 10.71
C LEU A 427 3.03 -17.11 9.97
N ALA A 428 3.87 -16.33 10.66
CA ALA A 428 5.09 -15.76 10.09
C ALA A 428 6.15 -16.81 9.71
N VAL A 429 6.02 -18.05 10.19
CA VAL A 429 6.90 -19.17 9.83
C VAL A 429 6.22 -20.12 8.85
N ILE A 430 5.01 -20.58 9.18
CA ILE A 430 4.28 -21.60 8.42
C ILE A 430 3.95 -21.09 7.01
N MET A 431 3.51 -19.84 6.87
CA MET A 431 3.10 -19.31 5.57
C MET A 431 4.30 -19.21 4.61
N PRO A 432 5.41 -18.54 4.96
CA PRO A 432 6.61 -18.56 4.11
C PRO A 432 7.17 -19.95 3.83
N ALA A 433 7.19 -20.85 4.82
CA ALA A 433 7.71 -22.20 4.65
C ALA A 433 6.86 -23.02 3.66
N GLY A 434 5.54 -22.97 3.80
CA GLY A 434 4.60 -23.64 2.90
C GLY A 434 4.69 -23.11 1.47
N VAL A 435 4.76 -21.78 1.31
CA VAL A 435 4.97 -21.15 -0.01
C VAL A 435 6.33 -21.56 -0.58
N ALA A 436 7.41 -21.45 0.18
CA ALA A 436 8.76 -21.80 -0.28
C ALA A 436 8.87 -23.25 -0.73
N LEU A 437 8.36 -24.19 0.08
CA LEU A 437 8.34 -25.61 -0.25
C LEU A 437 7.54 -25.86 -1.51
N SER A 438 6.37 -25.25 -1.65
CA SER A 438 5.57 -25.31 -2.87
C SER A 438 6.34 -24.79 -4.09
N ARG A 439 6.98 -23.62 -4.01
CA ARG A 439 7.71 -23.03 -5.13
C ARG A 439 8.88 -23.88 -5.60
N MET A 440 9.59 -24.53 -4.68
CA MET A 440 10.68 -25.48 -5.01
C MET A 440 10.10 -26.79 -5.59
N TYR A 441 9.07 -27.36 -4.96
CA TYR A 441 8.41 -28.58 -5.44
C TYR A 441 7.86 -28.45 -6.87
N ARG A 442 7.29 -27.27 -7.19
CA ARG A 442 6.75 -26.95 -8.52
C ARG A 442 7.84 -26.64 -9.55
N GLY A 443 9.12 -26.67 -9.16
CA GLY A 443 10.28 -26.45 -10.03
C GLY A 443 10.53 -24.99 -10.37
N MET A 444 9.94 -24.05 -9.62
CA MET A 444 10.01 -22.63 -9.96
C MET A 444 11.23 -21.94 -9.35
N HIS A 445 11.75 -22.40 -8.21
CA HIS A 445 12.81 -21.69 -7.48
C HIS A 445 13.81 -22.65 -6.87
N HIS A 446 15.06 -22.21 -6.75
CA HIS A 446 16.12 -22.89 -6.03
C HIS A 446 16.05 -22.61 -4.52
N PRO A 447 16.57 -23.51 -3.66
CA PRO A 447 16.78 -23.23 -2.23
C PRO A 447 17.48 -21.89 -1.96
N THR A 448 18.48 -21.54 -2.77
CA THR A 448 19.16 -20.24 -2.66
C THR A 448 18.28 -19.03 -3.03
N ASP A 449 17.24 -19.19 -3.86
CA ASP A 449 16.26 -18.11 -4.11
C ASP A 449 15.41 -17.83 -2.86
N VAL A 450 15.12 -18.88 -2.07
CA VAL A 450 14.44 -18.79 -0.76
C VAL A 450 15.33 -18.05 0.23
N PHE A 451 16.62 -18.38 0.26
CA PHE A 451 17.60 -17.67 1.08
C PHE A 451 17.69 -16.18 0.71
N GLY A 452 17.77 -15.87 -0.60
CA GLY A 452 17.76 -14.49 -1.08
C GLY A 452 16.50 -13.71 -0.67
N ALA A 453 15.34 -14.36 -0.72
CA ALA A 453 14.09 -13.78 -0.21
C ALA A 453 14.16 -13.50 1.31
N GLY A 454 14.74 -14.41 2.09
CA GLY A 454 14.97 -14.22 3.53
C GLY A 454 15.91 -13.04 3.84
N VAL A 455 17.02 -12.91 3.10
CA VAL A 455 17.95 -11.77 3.24
C VAL A 455 17.26 -10.46 2.91
N LEU A 456 16.50 -10.40 1.81
CA LEU A 456 15.70 -9.23 1.43
C LEU A 456 14.77 -8.84 2.58
N THR A 457 13.97 -9.78 3.08
CA THR A 457 13.01 -9.51 4.16
C THR A 457 13.73 -9.04 5.42
N ALA A 458 14.78 -9.72 5.86
CA ALA A 458 15.50 -9.37 7.07
C ALA A 458 16.08 -7.94 6.99
N CYS A 459 16.83 -7.63 5.94
CA CYS A 459 17.43 -6.30 5.76
C CYS A 459 16.37 -5.20 5.68
N TRP A 460 15.33 -5.41 4.87
CA TRP A 460 14.34 -4.38 4.60
C TRP A 460 13.39 -4.13 5.77
N ILE A 461 12.88 -5.19 6.41
CA ILE A 461 11.99 -5.08 7.57
C ILE A 461 12.72 -4.47 8.76
N THR A 462 13.97 -4.86 9.00
CA THR A 462 14.77 -4.30 10.09
C THR A 462 15.02 -2.81 9.88
N LEU A 463 15.39 -2.40 8.66
CA LEU A 463 15.54 -0.99 8.32
C LEU A 463 14.24 -0.21 8.57
N LEU A 464 13.11 -0.71 8.06
CA LEU A 464 11.82 -0.06 8.27
C LEU A 464 11.45 0.04 9.74
N TRP A 465 11.82 -0.95 10.55
CA TRP A 465 11.49 -0.96 11.97
C TRP A 465 12.25 0.15 12.71
N PHE A 466 13.54 0.32 12.41
CA PHE A 466 14.34 1.41 12.98
C PHE A 466 13.88 2.80 12.53
N VAL A 467 13.57 2.97 11.24
CA VAL A 467 13.20 4.27 10.66
C VAL A 467 11.79 4.69 11.06
N LEU A 468 10.82 3.78 11.00
CA LEU A 468 9.40 4.13 11.20
C LEU A 468 8.94 3.97 12.65
N LYS A 469 9.63 3.16 13.45
CA LYS A 469 9.27 2.81 14.84
C LYS A 469 7.76 2.56 14.99
N PRO A 470 7.23 1.52 14.31
CA PRO A 470 5.79 1.35 14.13
C PRO A 470 5.02 1.06 15.43
N ASN A 471 5.71 0.69 16.51
CA ASN A 471 5.15 0.35 17.82
C ASN A 471 5.53 1.35 18.92
N ALA A 472 6.01 2.54 18.57
CA ALA A 472 6.45 3.54 19.53
C ALA A 472 5.38 3.92 20.57
N ASP A 473 4.10 3.82 20.22
CA ASP A 473 2.95 4.03 21.12
C ASP A 473 2.88 3.00 22.25
N VAL A 474 3.24 1.75 21.98
CA VAL A 474 3.24 0.67 22.99
C VAL A 474 4.47 0.78 23.89
N GLU A 475 5.63 1.11 23.31
CA GLU A 475 6.87 1.30 24.06
C GLU A 475 6.79 2.47 25.05
N GLN A 476 6.07 3.55 24.68
CA GLN A 476 5.85 4.69 25.56
C GLN A 476 4.87 4.37 26.70
N GLY A 477 3.78 3.63 26.42
CA GLY A 477 2.83 3.21 27.45
C GLY A 477 3.43 2.27 28.50
N ASN A 478 4.20 1.26 28.07
CA ASN A 478 4.85 0.34 28.99
C ASN A 478 5.92 1.00 29.89
N ARG A 479 6.55 2.09 29.43
CA ARG A 479 7.51 2.86 30.25
C ARG A 479 6.83 3.69 31.33
N ALA A 480 5.62 4.20 31.07
CA ALA A 480 4.84 4.92 32.06
C ALA A 480 4.36 3.99 33.18
N ASP A 481 3.82 2.81 32.81
CA ASP A 481 3.37 1.80 33.79
C ASP A 481 4.54 1.24 34.64
N ALA A 482 5.73 1.11 34.06
CA ALA A 482 6.92 0.68 34.80
C ALA A 482 7.41 1.75 35.80
N GLY A 483 7.24 3.04 35.47
CA GLY A 483 7.56 4.16 36.36
C GLY A 483 6.65 4.24 37.58
N GLU A 484 5.33 4.09 37.38
CA GLU A 484 4.34 4.07 38.48
C GLU A 484 4.52 2.87 39.42
N LEU A 485 5.02 1.73 38.93
CA LEU A 485 5.34 0.57 39.77
C LEU A 485 6.59 0.82 40.62
N THR A 486 7.63 1.44 40.06
CA THR A 486 8.84 1.80 40.83
C THR A 486 8.57 2.91 41.86
N GLU A 487 7.67 3.84 41.57
CA GLU A 487 7.32 4.92 42.50
C GLU A 487 6.48 4.38 43.67
N ASN A 488 5.54 3.46 43.42
CA ASN A 488 4.78 2.78 44.47
C ASN A 488 5.63 1.81 45.33
N ASP A 489 6.63 1.14 44.77
CA ASP A 489 7.55 0.30 45.55
C ASP A 489 8.53 1.14 46.38
N ALA A 490 8.97 2.31 45.87
CA ALA A 490 9.78 3.25 46.65
C ALA A 490 9.00 3.88 47.82
N ASP A 491 7.72 4.19 47.65
CA ASP A 491 6.84 4.67 48.74
C ASP A 491 6.53 3.57 49.77
N ARG A 492 6.57 2.29 49.36
CA ARG A 492 6.41 1.13 50.25
C ARG A 492 7.63 0.90 51.13
N ASP A 493 8.84 1.01 50.59
CA ASP A 493 10.08 0.89 51.37
C ASP A 493 10.29 2.07 52.34
N LEU A 494 9.71 3.24 52.07
CA LEU A 494 9.75 4.39 52.99
C LEU A 494 8.72 4.28 54.14
N THR A 495 7.71 3.43 54.01
CA THR A 495 6.67 3.22 55.05
C THR A 495 6.91 2.00 55.93
N GLU A 496 7.84 1.10 55.58
CA GLU A 496 8.24 -0.07 56.39
C GLU A 496 9.61 0.06 57.08
N ALA A 497 10.17 1.28 57.20
CA ALA A 497 11.34 1.50 58.05
C ALA A 497 10.93 1.32 59.54
N PRO A 498 11.52 0.38 60.30
CA PRO A 498 11.17 0.19 61.70
C PRO A 498 11.63 1.41 62.52
N VAL A 499 10.66 2.12 63.10
CA VAL A 499 10.94 2.99 64.25
C VAL A 499 11.37 2.06 65.39
N SER A 500 12.57 2.32 65.90
CA SER A 500 13.29 1.62 66.98
C SER A 500 12.42 0.99 68.07
#